data_AF-A0A9D9LA66-F1
#
_entry.id   AF-A0A9D9LA66-F1
#
_cell.length_a   1.000
_cell.length_b   1.000
_cell.length_c   1.000
_cell.angle_alpha   90.00
_cell.angle_beta   90.00
_cell.angle_gamma   90.00
#
_symmetry.space_group_name_H-M   'P 1'
#
loop_
_entity.id
_entity.type
_entity.pdbx_description
1 polymer ?
#
loop_
_entity_poly.entity_id
_entity_poly.type
_entity_poly.pdbx_seq_one_letter_code
_entity_poly.pdbx_strand_id
1 'polypeptide(L)'
;MPAANFRKVTEFPTPEAFAAYVQSEGFHIGLAPQVPSDGSAALARKCDYAGRTLGNRWAILPMEGWDCGRDGTPSEFTRRRWLRFASSGA
;
A
#
# COMPACT_ATOMS: atom_id res chain seq x y z
N MET A 1 7.71 4.32 32.45
CA MET A 1 7.58 3.10 31.64
C MET A 1 8.93 2.84 30.99
N PRO A 2 9.54 1.66 31.12
CA PRO A 2 10.70 1.32 30.29
C PRO A 2 10.30 1.44 28.82
N ALA A 3 11.24 1.83 27.95
CA ALA A 3 11.00 1.88 26.52
C ALA A 3 10.66 0.47 26.02
N ALA A 4 9.58 0.35 25.24
CA ALA A 4 9.24 -0.91 24.59
C ALA A 4 10.38 -1.31 23.63
N ASN A 5 10.86 -2.55 23.77
CA ASN A 5 11.94 -3.08 22.96
C ASN A 5 11.37 -4.07 21.94
N PHE A 6 11.26 -3.64 20.68
CA PHE A 6 10.73 -4.46 19.61
C PHE A 6 11.85 -5.11 18.79
N ARG A 7 11.61 -6.35 18.38
CA ARG A 7 12.52 -7.10 17.50
C ARG A 7 12.53 -6.51 16.09
N LYS A 8 13.67 -6.60 15.39
CA LYS A 8 13.78 -6.09 14.02
C LYS A 8 13.06 -7.01 13.05
N VAL A 9 12.43 -6.45 12.02
CA VAL A 9 11.71 -7.24 11.00
C VAL A 9 12.59 -8.30 10.31
N THR A 10 13.88 -8.02 10.18
CA THR A 10 14.88 -8.93 9.58
C THR A 10 15.19 -10.18 10.43
N GLU A 11 14.75 -10.23 11.68
CA GLU A 11 14.90 -11.39 12.57
C GLU A 11 13.81 -12.44 12.36
N PHE A 12 12.81 -12.17 11.51
CA PHE A 12 11.73 -13.09 11.19
C PHE A 12 11.97 -13.70 9.80
N PRO A 13 12.40 -14.96 9.71
CA PRO A 13 12.72 -15.59 8.44
C PRO A 13 11.47 -15.93 7.61
N THR A 14 10.29 -15.99 8.25
CA THR A 14 9.03 -16.30 7.57
C THR A 14 7.90 -15.37 8.04
N PRO A 15 6.86 -15.18 7.21
CA PRO A 15 5.64 -14.47 7.59
C PRO A 15 5.00 -15.00 8.89
N GLU A 16 5.01 -16.32 9.10
CA GLU A 16 4.41 -16.99 10.25
C GLU A 16 5.18 -16.67 11.54
N ALA A 17 6.52 -16.64 11.47
CA ALA A 17 7.36 -16.25 12.61
C ALA A 17 7.08 -14.80 13.04
N PHE A 18 6.86 -13.90 12.09
CA PHE A 18 6.47 -12.52 12.37
C PHE A 18 5.05 -12.44 12.93
N ALA A 19 4.08 -13.17 12.36
CA ALA A 19 2.70 -13.20 12.85
C ALA A 19 2.61 -13.67 14.31
N ALA A 20 3.34 -14.73 14.68
CA ALA A 20 3.42 -15.21 16.05
C ALA A 20 3.97 -14.15 17.01
N TYR A 21 5.00 -13.41 16.58
CA TYR A 21 5.56 -12.31 17.36
C TYR A 21 4.55 -11.18 17.58
N VAL A 22 3.90 -10.72 16.51
CA VAL A 22 2.86 -9.67 16.57
C VAL A 22 1.73 -10.06 17.53
N GLN A 23 1.28 -11.32 17.50
CA GLN A 23 0.29 -11.82 18.45
C GLN A 23 0.82 -11.87 19.89
N SER A 24 2.08 -12.26 20.10
CA SER A 24 2.70 -12.30 21.44
C SER A 24 2.85 -10.92 22.08
N GLU A 25 2.98 -9.86 21.26
CA GLU A 25 2.99 -8.46 21.68
C GLU A 25 1.56 -7.90 21.91
N GLY A 26 0.52 -8.73 21.73
CA GLY A 26 -0.88 -8.35 21.92
C GLY A 26 -1.47 -7.54 20.75
N PHE A 27 -0.81 -7.51 19.59
CA PHE A 27 -1.33 -6.82 18.41
C PHE A 27 -2.23 -7.75 17.58
N HIS A 28 -3.40 -7.25 17.20
CA HIS A 28 -4.36 -7.96 16.34
C HIS A 28 -4.27 -7.46 14.90
N ILE A 29 -3.14 -7.71 14.25
CA ILE A 29 -2.91 -7.35 12.85
C ILE A 29 -2.96 -8.64 12.01
N GLY A 30 -3.88 -8.69 11.04
CA GLY A 30 -3.95 -9.81 10.10
C GLY A 30 -2.76 -9.80 9.13
N LEU A 31 -2.14 -10.96 8.93
CA LEU A 31 -1.03 -11.13 8.00
C LEU A 31 -1.41 -12.12 6.90
N ALA A 32 -1.22 -11.74 5.64
CA ALA A 32 -1.35 -12.65 4.51
C ALA A 32 0.03 -13.29 4.25
N PRO A 33 0.21 -14.61 4.43
CA PRO A 33 1.50 -15.27 4.20
C PRO A 33 1.89 -15.27 2.72
N GLN A 34 0.90 -15.22 1.82
CA GLN A 34 1.06 -15.01 0.39
C GLN A 34 -0.05 -14.09 -0.14
N VAL A 35 0.23 -13.39 -1.24
CA VAL A 35 -0.76 -12.59 -1.97
C VAL A 35 -1.05 -13.28 -3.31
N PRO A 36 -2.27 -13.79 -3.53
CA PRO A 36 -2.63 -14.43 -4.80
C PRO A 36 -2.56 -13.46 -5.99
N SER A 37 -2.10 -13.95 -7.14
CA SER A 37 -2.05 -13.20 -8.41
C SER A 37 -3.20 -13.54 -9.37
N ASP A 38 -4.14 -14.38 -8.94
CA ASP A 38 -5.32 -14.83 -9.70
C ASP A 38 -6.51 -13.85 -9.65
N GLY A 39 -6.32 -12.68 -9.05
CA GLY A 39 -7.38 -11.67 -8.86
C GLY A 39 -8.26 -11.89 -7.62
N SER A 40 -8.04 -12.96 -6.84
CA SER A 40 -8.77 -13.21 -5.59
C SER A 40 -8.27 -12.37 -4.41
N ALA A 41 -7.08 -11.76 -4.54
CA ALA A 41 -6.47 -10.94 -3.50
C ALA A 41 -7.40 -9.81 -3.03
N ALA A 42 -7.36 -9.50 -1.74
CA ALA A 42 -8.28 -8.53 -1.12
C ALA A 42 -8.28 -7.16 -1.82
N LEU A 43 -7.11 -6.70 -2.29
CA LEU A 43 -6.92 -5.43 -3.00
C LEU A 43 -7.31 -5.49 -4.49
N ALA A 44 -7.42 -6.68 -5.09
CA ALA A 44 -7.86 -6.83 -6.48
C ALA A 44 -9.39 -6.75 -6.63
N ARG A 45 -10.14 -6.82 -5.52
CA ARG A 45 -11.61 -6.80 -5.52
C ARG A 45 -12.15 -5.40 -5.78
N LYS A 46 -13.23 -5.31 -6.56
CA LYS A 46 -13.97 -4.06 -6.76
C LYS A 46 -14.46 -3.44 -5.44
N CYS A 47 -14.66 -2.13 -5.44
CA CYS A 47 -15.37 -1.42 -4.38
C CYS A 47 -16.19 -0.28 -4.97
N ASP A 48 -17.28 0.08 -4.29
CA ASP A 48 -18.07 1.25 -4.64
C ASP A 48 -17.62 2.43 -3.78
N TYR A 49 -17.32 3.55 -4.45
CA TYR A 49 -16.87 4.77 -3.80
C TYR A 49 -17.39 5.99 -4.57
N ALA A 50 -17.99 6.94 -3.85
CA ALA A 50 -18.50 8.20 -4.42
C ALA A 50 -19.38 8.02 -5.69
N GLY A 51 -20.26 7.01 -5.70
CA GLY A 51 -21.16 6.73 -6.82
C GLY A 51 -20.51 6.06 -8.04
N ARG A 52 -19.27 5.55 -7.90
CA ARG A 52 -18.55 4.82 -8.95
C ARG A 52 -18.06 3.48 -8.42
N THR A 53 -18.02 2.48 -9.30
CA THR A 53 -17.37 1.19 -9.02
C THR A 53 -15.92 1.25 -9.47
N LEU A 54 -14.99 1.16 -8.51
CA LEU A 54 -13.55 1.05 -8.76
C LEU A 54 -13.19 -0.41 -9.09
N GLY A 55 -12.27 -0.61 -10.04
CA GLY A 55 -11.88 -1.94 -10.51
C GLY A 55 -11.10 -2.77 -9.49
N ASN A 56 -10.43 -2.10 -8.55
CA ASN A 56 -9.64 -2.67 -7.47
C ASN A 56 -9.52 -1.63 -6.33
N ARG A 57 -8.71 -1.92 -5.31
CA ARG A 57 -8.52 -1.08 -4.11
C ARG A 57 -7.07 -0.60 -3.97
N TRP A 58 -6.31 -0.62 -5.06
CA TRP A 58 -5.03 0.05 -5.11
C TRP A 58 -5.27 1.56 -5.17
N ALA A 59 -4.44 2.31 -4.44
CA ALA A 59 -4.52 3.76 -4.40
C ALA A 59 -3.11 4.33 -4.47
N ILE A 60 -2.93 5.37 -5.29
CA ILE A 60 -1.72 6.17 -5.31
C ILE A 60 -1.85 7.24 -4.23
N LEU A 61 -0.97 7.17 -3.22
CA LEU A 61 -0.93 8.18 -2.17
C LEU A 61 -0.57 9.55 -2.77
N PRO A 62 -1.05 10.67 -2.19
CA PRO A 62 -0.58 11.99 -2.55
C PRO A 62 0.94 12.05 -2.45
N MET A 63 1.58 12.46 -3.54
CA MET A 63 3.04 12.64 -3.58
C MET A 63 3.32 14.11 -3.85
N GLU A 64 3.98 14.76 -2.90
CA GLU A 64 4.58 16.06 -3.14
C GLU A 64 5.75 15.87 -4.10
N GLY A 65 5.52 16.23 -5.35
CA GLY A 65 6.50 16.12 -6.42
C GLY A 65 7.13 17.47 -6.69
N TRP A 66 8.47 17.53 -6.71
CA TRP A 66 9.22 18.72 -7.14
C TRP A 66 9.22 18.91 -8.68
N ASP A 67 8.24 18.32 -9.35
CA ASP A 67 8.12 18.27 -10.79
C ASP A 67 7.00 19.15 -11.34
N CYS A 68 6.57 20.18 -10.60
CA CYS A 68 5.67 21.21 -11.11
C CYS A 68 6.41 22.27 -11.96
N GLY A 69 5.64 23.05 -12.71
CA GLY A 69 6.11 24.31 -13.29
C GLY A 69 6.41 25.36 -12.21
N ARG A 70 7.05 26.47 -12.60
CA ARG A 70 7.40 27.57 -11.67
C ARG A 70 6.18 28.24 -11.04
N ASP A 71 5.02 28.14 -11.68
CA ASP A 71 3.73 28.66 -11.23
C ASP A 71 2.92 27.62 -10.42
N GLY A 72 3.51 26.45 -10.14
CA GLY A 72 2.84 25.35 -9.42
C GLY A 72 1.94 24.48 -10.30
N THR A 73 1.85 24.75 -11.61
CA THR A 73 1.07 23.90 -12.52
C THR A 73 1.72 22.53 -12.73
N PRO A 74 0.97 21.46 -13.04
CA PRO A 74 1.56 20.18 -13.39
C PRO A 74 2.47 20.29 -14.61
N SER A 75 3.72 19.83 -14.52
CA SER A 75 4.60 19.75 -15.69
C SER A 75 4.32 18.52 -16.54
N GLU A 76 5.04 18.36 -17.66
CA GLU A 76 5.05 17.12 -18.44
C GLU A 76 5.41 15.89 -17.59
N PHE A 77 6.35 16.03 -16.66
CA PHE A 77 6.75 14.93 -15.77
C PHE A 77 5.62 14.52 -14.84
N THR A 78 4.89 15.49 -14.29
CA THR A 78 3.71 15.24 -13.46
C THR A 78 2.65 14.52 -14.26
N ARG A 79 2.30 15.04 -15.44
CA ARG A 79 1.31 14.44 -16.34
C ARG A 79 1.70 13.01 -16.70
N ARG A 80 2.95 12.77 -17.09
CA ARG A 80 3.46 11.45 -17.48
C ARG A 80 3.40 10.45 -16.32
N ARG A 81 3.72 10.87 -15.10
CA ARG A 81 3.64 10.02 -13.89
C ARG A 81 2.20 9.56 -13.66
N TRP A 82 1.26 10.50 -13.60
CA TRP A 82 -0.15 10.18 -13.31
C TRP A 82 -0.83 9.37 -14.42
N LEU A 83 -0.54 9.64 -15.70
CA LEU A 83 -1.06 8.82 -16.80
C LEU A 83 -0.54 7.39 -16.77
N ARG A 84 0.71 7.17 -16.32
CA ARG A 84 1.25 5.81 -16.15
C ARG A 84 0.52 5.05 -15.05
N PHE A 85 0.22 5.68 -13.92
CA PHE A 85 -0.59 5.05 -12.86
C PHE A 85 -2.00 4.69 -13.33
N ALA A 86 -2.67 5.64 -14.00
CA ALA A 86 -3.99 5.39 -14.57
C ALA A 86 -3.97 4.19 -15.55
N SER A 87 -2.91 4.04 -16.34
CA SER A 87 -2.75 2.92 -17.27
C SER A 87 -2.40 1.59 -16.59
N SER A 88 -1.79 1.60 -15.40
CA SER A 88 -1.47 0.37 -14.65
C SER A 88 -2.67 -0.17 -13.87
N GLY A 89 -3.78 0.59 -13.80
CA GLY A 89 -4.96 0.23 -13.03
C GLY A 89 -4.86 0.64 -11.55
N ALA A 90 -4.03 1.62 -11.21
CA ALA A 90 -3.96 2.21 -9.88
C ALA A 90 -4.63 3.59 -9.84
#